data_AF-A0A0B2VME4-F1
#
_entry.id   AF-A0A0B2VME4-F1
#
_cell.length_a   1.000
_cell.length_b   1.000
_cell.length_c   1.000
_cell.angle_alpha   90.00
_cell.angle_beta   90.00
_cell.angle_gamma   90.00
#
_symmetry.space_group_name_H-M   'P 1'
#
loop_
_entity.id
_entity.type
_entity.pdbx_description
1 polymer ?
#
loop_
_entity_poly.entity_id
_entity_poly.type
_entity_poly.pdbx_seq_one_letter_code
_entity_poly.pdbx_strand_id
1 'polypeptide(L)'
;MLVEIPLLGKFLSAATSHRLDDIVDRLHFVATVTALVLCAMFVGAKQHFGQPIQCMLPAHLDRGSWSSYGQYFCFVESTYRLTYNRTVPTTEERISLKKSSGVELNYYQWVPYFFAIQALCFYVPSWIWHTLQRYGMLDMQTVVDEAVAIRNTTRMDQRSKKLDKVVEFIRGSFEYRDSVQQSVRFFGALSPTKLGFYSTAIYMLTKLVWLANDVAQLKLISKFLGIDSIIWALQPTKLITTVVNAGSTATIHYFPRVTFCDMERYTIGQTELDTFQCVLMLNVINEKLFLMLWYWIVFLIVVALLNFVYTVSHLVQPWCREAIIRFYVQSNELEEDEYFAATSDQKIHNFISNVLGTDGVLMLRFVHSHAGAIVARDITVRLFRAYNCIYPVLPSGGGVNNGWMGMPKNSRMDRNPFYWKNTRPGAIASAPEPSVDSTNVRPRFPKPSTSRSEEYGNEKTNPPKIVA
;
A
#
# COMPACT_ATOMS: atom_id res chain seq x y z
N MET A 1 32.32 2.37 13.97
CA MET A 1 31.43 3.14 14.85
C MET A 1 30.41 3.82 13.95
N LEU A 2 29.35 3.11 13.57
CA LEU A 2 28.23 3.69 12.83
C LEU A 2 27.48 4.57 13.83
N VAL A 3 27.36 5.87 13.53
CA VAL A 3 26.60 6.81 14.34
C VAL A 3 25.15 6.30 14.38
N GLU A 4 24.75 5.67 15.48
CA GLU A 4 23.33 5.47 15.77
C GLU A 4 22.76 6.87 16.00
N ILE A 5 22.15 7.45 14.98
CA ILE A 5 21.34 8.65 15.14
C ILE A 5 20.03 8.14 15.76
N PRO A 6 19.79 8.32 17.08
CA PRO A 6 18.64 7.72 17.76
C PRO A 6 17.30 8.21 17.18
N LEU A 7 17.29 9.41 16.62
CA LEU A 7 16.15 9.97 15.88
C LEU A 7 15.89 9.25 14.56
N LEU A 8 16.93 8.84 13.84
CA LEU A 8 16.79 8.07 12.60
C LEU A 8 16.26 6.67 12.90
N GLY A 9 16.78 6.00 13.93
CA GLY A 9 16.26 4.70 14.36
C GLY A 9 14.78 4.77 14.75
N LYS A 10 14.39 5.78 15.53
CA LYS A 10 12.98 6.02 15.87
C LYS A 10 12.13 6.35 14.65
N PHE A 11 12.61 7.19 13.73
CA PHE A 11 11.88 7.55 12.52
C PHE A 11 11.72 6.36 11.57
N LEU A 12 12.77 5.58 11.36
CA LEU A 12 12.72 4.34 10.57
C LEU A 12 11.80 3.29 11.23
N SER A 13 11.78 3.22 12.57
CA SER A 13 10.81 2.39 13.28
C SER A 13 9.37 2.93 13.17
N ALA A 14 9.18 4.24 13.03
CA ALA A 14 7.87 4.84 12.77
C ALA A 14 7.44 4.63 11.31
N ALA A 15 8.40 4.48 10.39
CA ALA A 15 8.20 4.00 9.03
C ALA A 15 8.10 2.46 8.96
N THR A 16 7.68 1.79 10.03
CA THR A 16 7.42 0.34 9.98
C THR A 16 6.08 0.09 9.30
N SER A 17 6.06 -0.94 8.45
CA SER A 17 4.85 -1.41 7.78
C SER A 17 3.75 -1.75 8.78
N HIS A 18 2.55 -1.22 8.57
CA HIS A 18 1.35 -1.66 9.26
C HIS A 18 0.74 -2.87 8.54
N ARG A 19 -0.05 -3.67 9.27
CA ARG A 19 -0.70 -4.88 8.71
C ARG A 19 -1.88 -4.58 7.77
N LEU A 20 -2.29 -3.32 7.69
CA LEU A 20 -3.35 -2.86 6.78
C LEU A 20 -2.79 -2.19 5.51
N ASP A 21 -1.50 -2.36 5.25
CA ASP A 21 -0.84 -1.82 4.06
C ASP A 21 -0.64 -2.91 3.01
N ASP A 22 -1.05 -2.63 1.75
CA ASP A 22 -0.63 -3.42 0.60
C ASP A 22 0.88 -3.25 0.37
N ILE A 23 1.47 -4.14 -0.43
CA ILE A 23 2.87 -4.03 -0.87
C ILE A 23 3.13 -2.66 -1.53
N VAL A 24 2.18 -2.16 -2.31
CA VAL A 24 2.29 -0.87 -2.99
C VAL A 24 2.24 0.29 -2.00
N ASP A 25 1.40 0.23 -0.97
CA ASP A 25 1.35 1.28 0.07
C ASP A 25 2.69 1.35 0.82
N ARG A 26 3.28 0.19 1.13
CA ARG A 26 4.61 0.09 1.76
C ARG A 26 5.71 0.66 0.87
N LEU A 27 5.61 0.51 -0.44
CA LEU A 27 6.59 1.07 -1.37
C LEU A 27 6.58 2.61 -1.34
N HIS A 28 5.40 3.23 -1.24
CA HIS A 28 5.28 4.69 -1.14
C HIS A 28 5.70 5.18 0.25
N PHE A 29 5.12 4.62 1.31
CA PHE A 29 5.33 5.13 2.65
C PHE A 29 6.66 4.70 3.28
N VAL A 30 7.08 3.45 3.12
CA VAL A 30 8.30 2.94 3.77
C VAL A 30 9.51 3.22 2.90
N ALA A 31 9.52 2.69 1.68
CA ALA A 31 10.71 2.74 0.83
C ALA A 31 11.00 4.17 0.33
N THR A 32 9.99 4.89 -0.16
CA THR A 32 10.20 6.23 -0.74
C THR A 32 10.49 7.27 0.34
N VAL A 33 9.78 7.27 1.46
CA VAL A 33 10.10 8.17 2.59
C VAL A 33 11.52 7.90 3.13
N THR A 34 11.90 6.63 3.31
CA THR A 34 13.25 6.27 3.74
C THR A 34 14.30 6.76 2.74
N ALA A 35 14.10 6.53 1.45
CA ALA A 35 15.02 6.98 0.40
C ALA A 35 15.15 8.52 0.39
N LEU A 36 14.04 9.25 0.51
CA LEU A 36 14.04 10.72 0.53
C LEU A 36 14.73 11.29 1.78
N VAL A 37 14.50 10.69 2.95
CA VAL A 37 15.17 11.11 4.20
C VAL A 37 16.68 10.84 4.12
N LEU A 38 17.09 9.68 3.57
CA LEU A 38 18.50 9.39 3.33
C LEU A 38 19.13 10.40 2.34
N CYS A 39 18.41 10.75 1.26
CA CYS A 39 18.87 11.77 0.32
C CYS A 39 18.98 13.16 0.97
N ALA A 40 18.00 13.56 1.79
CA ALA A 40 18.02 14.82 2.52
C ALA A 40 19.23 14.90 3.47
N MET A 41 19.50 13.83 4.23
CA MET A 41 20.67 13.74 5.10
C MET A 41 21.97 13.75 4.32
N PHE A 42 22.07 13.02 3.21
CA PHE A 42 23.27 12.97 2.38
C PHE A 42 23.63 14.33 1.77
N VAL A 43 22.66 15.00 1.15
CA VAL A 43 22.88 16.34 0.57
C VAL A 43 23.12 17.37 1.67
N GLY A 44 22.36 17.33 2.76
CA GLY A 44 22.56 18.22 3.90
C GLY A 44 23.95 18.06 4.53
N ALA A 45 24.44 16.83 4.69
CA ALA A 45 25.78 16.58 5.20
C ALA A 45 26.87 17.15 4.26
N LYS A 46 26.71 17.02 2.94
CA LYS A 46 27.61 17.63 1.96
C LYS A 46 27.55 19.15 1.95
N GLN A 47 26.40 19.75 2.25
CA GLN A 47 26.21 21.19 2.31
C GLN A 47 26.80 21.80 3.59
N HIS A 48 26.71 21.13 4.73
CA HIS A 48 27.18 21.65 6.03
C HIS A 48 28.63 21.31 6.37
N PHE A 49 29.09 20.10 6.02
CA PHE A 49 30.43 19.62 6.37
C PHE A 49 31.38 19.54 5.17
N GLY A 50 30.86 19.69 3.95
CA GLY A 50 31.66 19.76 2.73
C GLY A 50 31.98 21.20 2.33
N GLN A 51 32.73 21.35 1.24
CA GLN A 51 32.90 22.62 0.54
C GLN A 51 31.87 22.67 -0.59
N PRO A 52 30.74 23.41 -0.44
CA PRO A 52 29.67 23.30 -1.41
C PRO A 52 29.98 24.00 -2.74
N ILE A 53 30.81 25.03 -2.69
CA ILE A 53 31.24 25.82 -3.82
C ILE A 53 32.74 26.11 -3.67
N GLN A 54 33.47 26.04 -4.79
CA GLN A 54 34.88 26.42 -4.85
C GLN A 54 35.04 27.51 -5.90
N CYS A 55 35.52 28.68 -5.49
CA CYS A 55 35.67 29.84 -6.37
C CYS A 55 37.14 30.14 -6.63
N MET A 56 37.44 30.52 -7.87
CA MET A 56 38.75 31.00 -8.25
C MET A 56 38.89 32.48 -7.87
N LEU A 57 39.56 32.74 -6.74
CA LEU A 57 39.87 34.10 -6.32
C LEU A 57 41.18 34.58 -6.97
N PRO A 58 41.32 35.88 -7.26
CA PRO A 58 42.56 36.44 -7.77
C PRO A 58 43.67 36.37 -6.71
N ALA A 59 44.93 36.21 -7.15
CA ALA A 59 46.06 35.90 -6.29
C ALA A 59 46.30 36.89 -5.13
N HIS A 60 45.91 38.16 -5.27
CA HIS A 60 46.04 39.16 -4.22
C HIS A 60 45.01 39.00 -3.07
N LEU A 61 43.88 38.33 -3.34
CA LEU A 61 42.82 37.99 -2.40
C LEU A 61 42.90 36.54 -1.90
N ASP A 62 43.81 35.71 -2.43
CA ASP A 62 43.97 34.31 -2.04
C ASP A 62 44.77 34.13 -0.72
N ARG A 63 44.44 34.95 0.28
CA ARG A 63 44.82 34.69 1.67
C ARG A 63 43.70 33.82 2.26
N GLY A 64 44.02 32.69 2.89
CA GLY A 64 43.02 31.66 3.26
C GLY A 64 41.74 32.16 3.96
N SER A 65 41.80 33.27 4.71
CA SER A 65 40.63 33.93 5.30
C SER A 65 39.68 34.54 4.26
N TRP A 66 40.22 35.27 3.27
CA TRP A 66 39.46 35.88 2.18
C TRP A 66 38.90 34.85 1.20
N SER A 67 39.66 33.77 0.94
CA SER A 67 39.18 32.62 0.15
C SER A 67 37.96 31.96 0.81
N SER A 68 38.01 31.75 2.13
CA SER A 68 36.87 31.21 2.88
C SER A 68 35.67 32.17 2.85
N TYR A 69 35.89 33.47 3.09
CA TYR A 69 34.81 34.46 3.04
C TYR A 69 34.15 34.55 1.66
N GLY A 70 34.95 34.65 0.59
CA GLY A 70 34.44 34.73 -0.79
C GLY A 70 33.63 33.49 -1.17
N GLN A 71 34.05 32.29 -0.75
CA GLN A 71 33.29 31.06 -0.97
C GLN A 71 31.95 31.07 -0.22
N TYR A 72 31.91 31.48 1.05
CA TYR A 72 30.66 31.57 1.81
C TYR A 72 29.74 32.67 1.26
N PHE A 73 30.29 33.83 0.91
CA PHE A 73 29.56 34.93 0.29
C PHE A 73 28.89 34.46 -1.00
N CYS A 74 29.65 33.87 -1.92
CA CYS A 74 29.13 33.35 -3.18
C CYS A 74 28.24 32.12 -3.03
N PHE A 75 28.32 31.41 -1.90
CA PHE A 75 27.38 30.33 -1.62
C PHE A 75 26.01 30.86 -1.20
N VAL A 76 26.00 31.85 -0.31
CA VAL A 76 24.79 32.47 0.27
C VAL A 76 24.12 33.39 -0.75
N GLU A 77 24.91 34.24 -1.40
CA GLU A 77 24.47 35.08 -2.50
C GLU A 77 24.20 34.22 -3.74
N SER A 78 23.13 34.52 -4.47
CA SER A 78 22.77 33.76 -5.67
C SER A 78 23.88 33.84 -6.73
N THR A 79 24.24 32.69 -7.31
CA THR A 79 25.17 32.65 -8.47
C THR A 79 24.40 32.64 -9.78
N TYR A 80 25.03 33.03 -10.87
CA TYR A 80 24.40 33.07 -12.20
C TYR A 80 25.21 32.26 -13.22
N ARG A 81 24.53 31.70 -14.23
CA ARG A 81 25.20 31.02 -15.36
C ARG A 81 25.46 32.01 -16.49
N LEU A 82 26.69 32.01 -17.02
CA LEU A 82 26.98 32.65 -18.30
C LEU A 82 26.99 31.59 -19.40
N THR A 83 26.34 31.88 -20.53
CA THR A 83 26.49 31.06 -21.74
C THR A 83 27.93 31.14 -22.21
N TYR A 84 28.47 30.05 -22.74
CA TYR A 84 29.87 29.87 -23.15
C TYR A 84 30.26 30.73 -24.37
N ASN A 85 30.11 32.05 -24.29
CA ASN A 85 30.85 32.98 -25.13
C ASN A 85 32.15 33.30 -24.40
N ARG A 86 33.29 33.26 -25.09
CA ARG A 86 34.63 33.22 -24.48
C ARG A 86 35.03 34.48 -23.67
N THR A 87 34.13 35.44 -23.52
CA THR A 87 34.33 36.69 -22.81
C THR A 87 33.21 36.91 -21.80
N VAL A 88 33.58 37.25 -20.55
CA VAL A 88 32.62 37.72 -19.54
C VAL A 88 32.03 39.04 -20.05
N PRO A 89 30.70 39.16 -20.18
CA PRO A 89 30.06 40.37 -20.67
C PRO A 89 30.25 41.57 -19.70
N THR A 90 30.05 42.78 -20.19
CA THR A 90 30.22 44.02 -19.40
C THR A 90 29.24 44.07 -18.22
N THR A 91 29.56 44.88 -17.20
CA THR A 91 28.74 44.98 -15.97
C THR A 91 27.28 45.33 -16.24
N GLU A 92 27.00 46.24 -17.18
CA GLU A 92 25.64 46.61 -17.56
C GLU A 92 24.88 45.45 -18.19
N GLU A 93 25.56 44.69 -19.05
CA GLU A 93 25.01 43.49 -19.69
C GLU A 93 24.78 42.38 -18.65
N ARG A 94 25.65 42.21 -17.66
CA ARG A 94 25.44 41.29 -16.52
C ARG A 94 24.23 41.67 -15.67
N ILE A 95 24.05 42.95 -15.36
CA ILE A 95 22.88 43.44 -14.62
C ILE A 95 21.61 43.18 -15.44
N SER A 96 21.66 43.44 -16.75
CA SER A 96 20.55 43.15 -17.65
C SER A 96 20.26 41.65 -17.75
N LEU A 97 21.27 40.78 -17.76
CA LEU A 97 21.13 39.32 -17.78
C LEU A 97 20.57 38.78 -16.46
N LYS A 98 21.06 39.30 -15.32
CA LYS A 98 20.55 39.00 -13.97
C LYS A 98 19.06 39.35 -13.88
N LYS A 99 18.65 40.50 -14.42
CA LYS A 99 17.27 40.99 -14.44
C LYS A 99 16.36 40.34 -15.49
N SER A 100 16.88 39.99 -16.66
CA SER A 100 16.11 39.53 -17.82
C SER A 100 15.92 38.01 -17.88
N SER A 101 16.79 37.22 -17.25
CA SER A 101 16.89 35.79 -17.60
C SER A 101 16.46 34.81 -16.50
N GLY A 102 16.15 35.25 -15.28
CA GLY A 102 15.80 34.32 -14.18
C GLY A 102 16.91 33.30 -13.91
N VAL A 103 18.16 33.70 -14.17
CA VAL A 103 19.35 32.84 -14.23
C VAL A 103 20.01 32.65 -12.87
N GLU A 104 19.49 33.31 -11.83
CA GLU A 104 19.94 33.12 -10.47
C GLU A 104 19.66 31.70 -9.97
N LEU A 105 20.73 31.00 -9.62
CA LEU A 105 20.71 29.64 -9.11
C LEU A 105 20.77 29.74 -7.59
N ASN A 106 19.63 29.53 -6.95
CA ASN A 106 19.56 29.44 -5.48
C ASN A 106 18.94 28.09 -5.01
N TYR A 107 18.30 27.33 -5.90
CA TYR A 107 17.59 26.11 -5.52
C TYR A 107 18.48 25.08 -4.79
N TYR A 108 19.80 25.02 -5.08
CA TYR A 108 20.71 24.07 -4.46
C TYR A 108 20.80 24.23 -2.94
N GLN A 109 20.62 25.43 -2.41
CA GLN A 109 20.59 25.69 -0.96
C GLN A 109 19.39 25.01 -0.28
N TRP A 110 18.29 24.87 -1.03
CA TRP A 110 16.99 24.39 -0.54
C TRP A 110 16.76 22.90 -0.75
N VAL A 111 17.66 22.20 -1.46
CA VAL A 111 17.49 20.79 -1.82
C VAL A 111 17.26 19.86 -0.61
N PRO A 112 18.01 19.97 0.52
CA PRO A 112 17.76 19.11 1.67
C PRO A 112 16.35 19.29 2.25
N TYR A 113 15.88 20.54 2.35
CA TYR A 113 14.54 20.86 2.84
C TYR A 113 13.47 20.40 1.86
N PHE A 114 13.73 20.52 0.56
CA PHE A 114 12.86 20.01 -0.48
C PHE A 114 12.62 18.51 -0.31
N PHE A 115 13.67 17.69 -0.20
CA PHE A 115 13.52 16.25 0.03
C PHE A 115 12.79 15.92 1.35
N ALA A 116 13.01 16.70 2.42
CA ALA A 116 12.27 16.52 3.67
C ALA A 116 10.77 16.80 3.52
N ILE A 117 10.39 17.85 2.80
CA ILE A 117 8.99 18.17 2.50
C ILE A 117 8.36 17.08 1.64
N GLN A 118 9.07 16.59 0.61
CA GLN A 118 8.58 15.47 -0.20
C GLN A 118 8.35 14.22 0.64
N ALA A 119 9.29 13.89 1.53
CA ALA A 119 9.16 12.76 2.44
C ALA A 119 7.91 12.88 3.32
N LEU A 120 7.62 14.09 3.83
CA LEU A 120 6.41 14.37 4.59
C LEU A 120 5.13 14.16 3.73
N CYS A 121 5.12 14.64 2.50
CA CYS A 121 3.98 14.44 1.59
C CYS A 121 3.70 12.97 1.29
N PHE A 122 4.73 12.12 1.22
CA PHE A 122 4.56 10.66 1.11
C PHE A 122 4.16 10.01 2.45
N TYR A 123 4.47 10.62 3.60
CA TYR A 123 4.09 10.09 4.91
C TYR A 123 2.60 10.31 5.23
N VAL A 124 2.10 11.52 4.94
CA VAL A 124 0.77 12.00 5.38
C VAL A 124 -0.41 11.10 4.93
N PRO A 125 -0.50 10.63 3.67
CA PRO A 125 -1.62 9.79 3.23
C PRO A 125 -1.78 8.49 4.05
N SER A 126 -0.66 7.84 4.37
CA SER A 126 -0.64 6.63 5.19
C SER A 126 -1.10 6.94 6.63
N TRP A 127 -0.60 8.03 7.20
CA TRP A 127 -1.02 8.47 8.54
C TRP A 127 -2.53 8.79 8.61
N ILE A 128 -3.08 9.42 7.57
CA ILE A 128 -4.51 9.69 7.45
C ILE A 128 -5.30 8.38 7.38
N TRP A 129 -4.88 7.42 6.54
CA TRP A 129 -5.53 6.11 6.42
C TRP A 129 -5.62 5.38 7.76
N HIS A 130 -4.49 5.23 8.46
CA HIS A 130 -4.45 4.50 9.73
C HIS A 130 -5.22 5.22 10.84
N THR A 131 -5.17 6.55 10.86
CA THR A 131 -5.95 7.35 11.81
C THR A 131 -7.45 7.20 11.56
N LEU A 132 -7.90 7.34 10.32
CA LEU A 132 -9.33 7.24 9.97
C LEU A 132 -9.86 5.81 10.15
N GLN A 133 -9.05 4.79 9.89
CA GLN A 133 -9.46 3.41 10.10
C GLN A 133 -9.79 3.09 11.56
N ARG A 134 -9.12 3.73 12.54
CA ARG A 134 -9.43 3.57 13.98
C ARG A 134 -10.82 4.08 14.36
N TYR A 135 -11.34 5.05 13.62
CA TYR A 135 -12.71 5.55 13.81
C TYR A 135 -13.76 4.69 13.10
N GLY A 136 -13.34 3.72 12.30
CA GLY A 136 -14.23 2.76 11.65
C GLY A 136 -14.92 1.85 12.67
N MET A 137 -16.14 1.41 12.33
CA MET A 137 -16.93 0.52 13.21
C MET A 137 -16.34 -0.90 13.35
N LEU A 138 -15.43 -1.26 12.45
CA LEU A 138 -14.73 -2.53 12.41
C LEU A 138 -13.23 -2.27 12.52
N ASP A 139 -12.64 -2.68 13.64
CA ASP A 139 -11.19 -2.64 13.80
C ASP A 139 -10.55 -3.80 13.02
N MET A 140 -10.30 -3.54 11.74
CA MET A 140 -9.65 -4.49 10.83
C MET A 140 -8.24 -4.85 11.28
N GLN A 141 -7.55 -3.94 11.98
CA GLN A 141 -6.17 -4.18 12.40
C GLN A 141 -6.14 -5.32 13.42
N THR A 142 -6.97 -5.24 14.46
CA THR A 142 -7.10 -6.29 15.47
C THR A 142 -7.51 -7.63 14.85
N VAL A 143 -8.44 -7.64 13.88
CA VAL A 143 -8.83 -8.89 13.19
C VAL A 143 -7.66 -9.51 12.43
N VAL A 144 -6.87 -8.71 11.72
CA VAL A 144 -5.72 -9.20 10.94
C VAL A 144 -4.60 -9.67 11.88
N ASP A 145 -4.35 -8.97 12.98
CA ASP A 145 -3.39 -9.37 14.02
C ASP A 145 -3.75 -10.74 14.61
N GLU A 146 -5.00 -10.93 15.02
CA GLU A 146 -5.50 -12.20 15.54
C GLU A 146 -5.48 -13.31 14.48
N ALA A 147 -5.83 -13.00 13.23
CA ALA A 147 -5.75 -13.97 12.15
C ALA A 147 -4.31 -14.47 11.90
N VAL A 148 -3.31 -13.58 11.99
CA VAL A 148 -1.90 -13.99 11.90
C VAL A 148 -1.49 -14.81 13.12
N ALA A 149 -1.98 -14.49 14.32
CA ALA A 149 -1.75 -15.31 15.51
C ALA A 149 -2.36 -16.72 15.39
N ILE A 150 -3.51 -16.84 14.72
CA ILE A 150 -4.16 -18.13 14.39
C ILE A 150 -3.30 -18.94 13.42
N ARG A 151 -2.72 -18.30 12.40
CA ARG A 151 -1.81 -18.96 11.45
C ARG A 151 -0.62 -19.61 12.16
N ASN A 152 -0.05 -18.91 13.14
CA ASN A 152 1.13 -19.37 13.86
C ASN A 152 0.81 -20.40 14.97
N THR A 153 -0.47 -20.68 15.24
CA THR A 153 -0.89 -21.66 16.25
C THR A 153 -0.98 -23.06 15.63
N THR A 154 -0.15 -23.99 16.09
CA THR A 154 -0.08 -25.37 15.56
C THR A 154 -1.12 -26.33 16.17
N ARG A 155 -1.55 -26.11 17.42
CA ARG A 155 -2.53 -26.98 18.10
C ARG A 155 -3.96 -26.68 17.63
N MET A 156 -4.65 -27.69 17.09
CA MET A 156 -5.98 -27.57 16.49
C MET A 156 -7.06 -27.07 17.47
N ASP A 157 -7.09 -27.58 18.71
CA ASP A 157 -8.09 -27.16 19.71
C ASP A 157 -7.96 -25.68 20.07
N GLN A 158 -6.72 -25.21 20.21
CA GLN A 158 -6.43 -23.80 20.50
C GLN A 158 -6.72 -22.92 19.30
N ARG A 159 -6.40 -23.39 18.09
CA ARG A 159 -6.73 -22.72 16.83
C ARG A 159 -8.24 -22.52 16.70
N SER A 160 -9.05 -23.56 16.98
CA SER A 160 -10.51 -23.45 16.91
C SER A 160 -11.06 -22.43 17.89
N LYS A 161 -10.65 -22.48 19.16
CA LYS A 161 -11.08 -21.52 20.19
C LYS A 161 -10.72 -20.08 19.85
N LYS A 162 -9.52 -19.84 19.30
CA LYS A 162 -9.12 -18.50 18.84
C LYS A 162 -9.97 -18.03 17.67
N LEU A 163 -10.24 -18.91 16.70
CA LEU A 163 -11.04 -18.58 15.54
C LEU A 163 -12.51 -18.29 15.94
N ASP A 164 -13.07 -19.01 16.92
CA ASP A 164 -14.41 -18.71 17.46
C ASP A 164 -14.47 -17.33 18.11
N LYS A 165 -13.46 -16.95 18.89
CA LYS A 165 -13.36 -15.61 19.49
C LYS A 165 -13.28 -14.50 18.44
N VAL A 166 -12.50 -14.70 17.38
CA VAL A 166 -12.39 -13.72 16.27
C VAL A 166 -13.72 -13.59 15.53
N VAL A 167 -14.40 -14.71 15.25
CA VAL A 167 -15.72 -14.69 14.61
C VAL A 167 -16.76 -14.01 15.50
N GLU A 168 -16.72 -14.24 16.81
CA GLU A 168 -17.60 -13.56 17.77
C GLU A 168 -17.34 -12.06 17.83
N PHE A 169 -16.06 -11.64 17.80
CA PHE A 169 -15.68 -10.24 17.73
C PHE A 169 -16.22 -9.57 16.46
N ILE A 170 -15.98 -10.18 15.28
CA ILE A 170 -16.47 -9.69 14.00
C ILE A 170 -18.01 -9.59 14.01
N ARG A 171 -18.69 -10.61 14.56
CA ARG A 171 -20.15 -10.62 14.70
C ARG A 171 -20.63 -9.45 15.57
N GLY A 172 -20.01 -9.25 16.73
CA GLY A 172 -20.32 -8.13 17.62
C GLY A 172 -20.17 -6.77 16.93
N SER A 173 -19.11 -6.59 16.13
CA SER A 173 -18.91 -5.37 15.33
C SER A 173 -20.01 -5.16 14.28
N PHE A 174 -20.46 -6.23 13.60
CA PHE A 174 -21.54 -6.12 12.61
C PHE A 174 -22.92 -5.88 13.23
N GLU A 175 -23.22 -6.45 14.40
CA GLU A 175 -24.46 -6.21 15.13
C GLU A 175 -24.54 -4.77 15.64
N TYR A 176 -23.43 -4.26 16.18
CA TYR A 176 -23.33 -2.85 16.55
C TYR A 176 -23.58 -1.94 15.34
N ARG A 177 -23.00 -2.26 14.17
CA ARG A 177 -23.24 -1.53 12.92
C ARG A 177 -24.71 -1.49 12.51
N ASP A 178 -25.40 -2.62 12.54
CA ASP A 178 -26.81 -2.69 12.14
C ASP A 178 -27.70 -1.89 13.10
N SER A 179 -27.42 -1.95 14.41
CA SER A 179 -28.15 -1.19 15.43
C SER A 179 -28.04 0.33 15.23
N VAL A 180 -26.84 0.83 14.92
CA VAL A 180 -26.59 2.26 14.65
C VAL A 180 -27.28 2.68 13.35
N GLN A 181 -27.23 1.85 12.30
CA GLN A 181 -27.90 2.12 11.04
C GLN A 181 -29.42 2.26 11.21
N GLN A 182 -30.02 1.49 12.12
CA GLN A 182 -31.44 1.58 12.43
C GLN A 182 -31.79 2.87 13.19
N SER A 183 -30.93 3.37 14.07
CA SER A 183 -31.11 4.66 14.76
C SER A 183 -30.94 5.87 13.83
N VAL A 184 -30.02 5.82 12.87
CA VAL A 184 -29.75 6.93 11.93
C VAL A 184 -30.82 7.05 10.84
N ARG A 185 -31.52 5.95 10.49
CA ARG A 185 -32.69 5.99 9.59
C ARG A 185 -33.84 6.91 10.07
N PHE A 186 -33.86 7.26 11.35
CA PHE A 186 -34.86 8.14 11.94
C PHE A 186 -34.61 9.63 11.64
N PHE A 187 -33.37 10.03 11.35
CA PHE A 187 -33.01 11.40 10.93
C PHE A 187 -32.92 11.46 9.40
N GLY A 188 -33.97 11.98 8.77
CA GLY A 188 -34.16 11.92 7.31
C GLY A 188 -33.17 12.73 6.44
N ALA A 189 -33.19 12.36 5.16
CA ALA A 189 -32.78 13.10 3.95
C ALA A 189 -31.29 13.17 3.51
N LEU A 190 -30.32 12.68 4.29
CA LEU A 190 -29.12 12.08 3.69
C LEU A 190 -29.24 10.58 3.92
N SER A 191 -29.54 9.81 2.88
CA SER A 191 -29.39 8.36 2.93
C SER A 191 -27.98 8.03 2.48
N PRO A 192 -26.96 7.99 3.37
CA PRO A 192 -25.73 7.34 3.00
C PRO A 192 -26.09 5.87 2.86
N THR A 193 -26.05 5.39 1.62
CA THR A 193 -26.04 3.96 1.31
C THR A 193 -25.20 3.22 2.35
N LYS A 194 -25.83 2.28 3.06
CA LYS A 194 -25.22 1.22 3.89
C LYS A 194 -23.88 1.62 4.54
N LEU A 195 -23.91 1.92 5.84
CA LEU A 195 -22.75 2.21 6.71
C LEU A 195 -21.61 1.16 6.68
N GLY A 196 -21.75 0.05 5.95
CA GLY A 196 -20.70 -0.94 5.69
C GLY A 196 -19.75 -0.64 4.53
N PHE A 197 -19.69 0.61 4.05
CA PHE A 197 -18.75 1.09 3.01
C PHE A 197 -17.71 2.10 3.53
N TYR A 198 -17.78 2.56 4.78
CA TYR A 198 -16.90 3.63 5.28
C TYR A 198 -15.41 3.28 5.12
N SER A 199 -14.99 2.11 5.61
CA SER A 199 -13.58 1.72 5.57
C SER A 199 -13.11 1.50 4.12
N THR A 200 -13.98 0.90 3.29
CA THR A 200 -13.73 0.72 1.86
C THR A 200 -13.60 2.05 1.14
N ALA A 201 -14.47 3.02 1.42
CA ALA A 201 -14.45 4.35 0.80
C ALA A 201 -13.16 5.09 1.10
N ILE A 202 -12.74 5.09 2.37
CA ILE A 202 -11.50 5.73 2.78
C ILE A 202 -10.32 5.02 2.14
N TYR A 203 -10.34 3.69 2.06
CA TYR A 203 -9.26 2.95 1.41
C TYR A 203 -9.11 3.34 -0.06
N MET A 204 -10.24 3.40 -0.79
CA MET A 204 -10.28 3.85 -2.18
C MET A 204 -9.78 5.29 -2.32
N LEU A 205 -10.18 6.18 -1.41
CA LEU A 205 -9.71 7.56 -1.38
C LEU A 205 -8.19 7.62 -1.15
N THR A 206 -7.64 6.83 -0.23
CA THR A 206 -6.20 6.76 0.01
C THR A 206 -5.43 6.35 -1.25
N LYS A 207 -5.94 5.35 -2.00
CA LYS A 207 -5.32 4.96 -3.29
C LYS A 207 -5.33 6.08 -4.32
N LEU A 208 -6.41 6.87 -4.37
CA LEU A 208 -6.48 8.04 -5.24
C LEU A 208 -5.51 9.14 -4.78
N VAL A 209 -5.39 9.35 -3.47
CA VAL A 209 -4.45 10.31 -2.88
C VAL A 209 -3.00 9.93 -3.18
N TRP A 210 -2.64 8.63 -3.20
CA TRP A 210 -1.32 8.20 -3.65
C TRP A 210 -1.03 8.63 -5.09
N LEU A 211 -1.92 8.31 -6.03
CA LEU A 211 -1.78 8.71 -7.43
C LEU A 211 -1.69 10.23 -7.61
N ALA A 212 -2.54 10.97 -6.88
CA ALA A 212 -2.52 12.43 -6.90
C ALA A 212 -1.22 12.98 -6.32
N ASN A 213 -0.71 12.41 -5.24
CA ASN A 213 0.56 12.78 -4.64
C ASN A 213 1.70 12.55 -5.63
N ASP A 214 1.80 11.38 -6.27
CA ASP A 214 2.89 11.11 -7.22
C ASP A 214 2.94 12.10 -8.38
N VAL A 215 1.78 12.42 -8.97
CA VAL A 215 1.66 13.44 -10.02
C VAL A 215 2.04 14.82 -9.49
N ALA A 216 1.60 15.17 -8.28
CA ALA A 216 1.97 16.43 -7.63
C ALA A 216 3.48 16.51 -7.38
N GLN A 217 4.13 15.41 -6.98
CA GLN A 217 5.57 15.36 -6.75
C GLN A 217 6.37 15.57 -8.04
N LEU A 218 5.95 14.99 -9.17
CA LEU A 218 6.60 15.25 -10.47
C LEU A 218 6.47 16.73 -10.89
N LYS A 219 5.30 17.33 -10.69
CA LYS A 219 5.09 18.76 -10.94
C LYS A 219 5.92 19.63 -10.00
N LEU A 220 6.01 19.24 -8.73
CA LEU A 220 6.77 19.94 -7.70
C LEU A 220 8.27 19.96 -8.03
N ILE A 221 8.84 18.82 -8.45
CA ILE A 221 10.24 18.73 -8.91
C ILE A 221 10.46 19.65 -10.12
N SER A 222 9.57 19.61 -11.10
CA SER A 222 9.69 20.41 -12.33
C SER A 222 9.68 21.91 -12.02
N LYS A 223 8.73 22.34 -11.16
CA LYS A 223 8.63 23.74 -10.71
C LYS A 223 9.83 24.15 -9.86
N PHE A 224 10.34 23.28 -8.98
CA PHE A 224 11.49 23.55 -8.14
C PHE A 224 12.78 23.77 -8.94
N LEU A 225 12.95 23.04 -10.04
CA LEU A 225 14.08 23.20 -10.96
C LEU A 225 13.91 24.36 -11.95
N GLY A 226 12.75 25.04 -11.96
CA GLY A 226 12.44 26.11 -12.91
C GLY A 226 12.24 25.63 -14.35
N ILE A 227 11.73 24.40 -14.53
CA ILE A 227 11.51 23.78 -15.84
C ILE A 227 10.01 23.64 -16.10
N ASP A 228 9.54 24.15 -17.24
CA ASP A 228 8.11 24.13 -17.59
C ASP A 228 7.58 22.74 -17.98
N SER A 229 8.47 21.82 -18.36
CA SER A 229 8.09 20.47 -18.81
C SER A 229 8.18 19.42 -17.71
N ILE A 230 7.11 18.65 -17.50
CA ILE A 230 7.07 17.51 -16.55
C ILE A 230 7.99 16.35 -17.00
N ILE A 231 8.26 16.27 -18.30
CA ILE A 231 9.00 15.18 -18.96
C ILE A 231 10.48 15.57 -19.17
N TRP A 232 10.98 16.55 -18.40
CA TRP A 232 12.34 17.06 -18.54
C TRP A 232 13.42 15.97 -18.43
N ALA A 233 13.20 14.94 -17.61
CA ALA A 233 14.14 13.85 -17.40
C ALA A 233 14.26 12.87 -18.59
N LEU A 234 13.33 12.90 -19.56
CA LEU A 234 13.46 12.17 -20.83
C LEU A 234 14.17 13.00 -21.92
N GLN A 235 14.50 14.27 -21.67
CA GLN A 235 15.26 15.05 -22.64
C GLN A 235 16.69 14.54 -22.85
N PRO A 236 17.45 14.08 -21.82
CA PRO A 236 18.75 13.46 -22.05
C PRO A 236 18.70 12.26 -22.99
N THR A 237 17.62 11.45 -22.99
CA THR A 237 17.50 10.31 -23.92
C THR A 237 17.21 10.77 -25.35
N LYS A 238 16.36 11.79 -25.53
CA LYS A 238 16.19 12.46 -26.83
C LYS A 238 17.48 13.12 -27.32
N LEU A 239 18.24 13.71 -26.40
CA LEU A 239 19.50 14.38 -26.67
C LEU A 239 20.59 13.37 -27.05
N ILE A 240 20.66 12.20 -26.41
CA ILE A 240 21.54 11.09 -26.80
C ILE A 240 21.22 10.65 -28.24
N THR A 241 19.94 10.49 -28.60
CA THR A 241 19.58 10.13 -29.99
C THR A 241 19.95 11.20 -31.02
N THR A 242 19.95 12.49 -30.65
CA THR A 242 20.38 13.57 -31.54
C THR A 242 21.90 13.80 -31.55
N VAL A 243 22.61 13.53 -30.44
CA VAL A 243 24.07 13.70 -30.31
C VAL A 243 24.84 12.58 -30.98
N VAL A 244 24.31 11.35 -30.98
CA VAL A 244 24.84 10.26 -31.80
C VAL A 244 24.80 10.63 -33.29
N ASN A 245 23.84 11.46 -33.70
CA ASN A 245 23.72 11.94 -35.07
C ASN A 245 24.47 13.27 -35.34
N ALA A 246 24.78 14.05 -34.30
CA ALA A 246 25.46 15.34 -34.40
C ALA A 246 26.45 15.47 -33.23
N GLY A 247 27.75 15.28 -33.51
CA GLY A 247 28.86 15.18 -32.53
C GLY A 247 29.16 16.43 -31.69
N SER A 248 28.15 17.08 -31.12
CA SER A 248 28.26 18.20 -30.17
C SER A 248 28.02 17.74 -28.74
N THR A 249 28.86 18.19 -27.81
CA THR A 249 28.80 17.87 -26.38
C THR A 249 27.52 18.41 -25.76
N ALA A 250 26.56 17.51 -25.51
CA ALA A 250 25.29 17.82 -24.88
C ALA A 250 25.47 18.17 -23.38
N THR A 251 25.47 19.45 -23.05
CA THR A 251 25.34 19.90 -21.66
C THR A 251 23.88 20.16 -21.34
N ILE A 252 23.34 19.42 -20.36
CA ILE A 252 21.98 19.62 -19.86
C ILE A 252 21.92 21.04 -19.27
N HIS A 253 21.16 21.93 -19.92
CA HIS A 253 21.12 23.37 -19.64
C HIS A 253 20.64 23.73 -18.22
N TYR A 254 19.99 22.79 -17.52
CA TYR A 254 19.32 22.99 -16.23
C TYR A 254 20.24 22.85 -15.00
N PHE A 255 21.36 22.12 -15.12
CA PHE A 255 22.27 21.84 -14.01
C PHE A 255 23.69 22.34 -14.32
N PRO A 256 23.95 23.66 -14.18
CA PRO A 256 25.27 24.22 -14.45
C PRO A 256 26.29 23.75 -13.40
N ARG A 257 27.47 23.35 -13.88
CA ARG A 257 28.60 22.95 -13.03
C ARG A 257 29.55 24.10 -12.72
N VAL A 258 29.51 25.13 -13.57
CA VAL A 258 30.30 26.35 -13.44
C VAL A 258 29.33 27.52 -13.40
N THR A 259 29.49 28.38 -12.40
CA THR A 259 28.69 29.58 -12.18
C THR A 259 29.60 30.77 -11.92
N PHE A 260 29.05 31.97 -12.04
CA PHE A 260 29.73 33.22 -11.75
C PHE A 260 29.06 33.91 -10.57
N CYS A 261 29.89 34.58 -9.77
CA CYS A 261 29.49 35.30 -8.57
C CYS A 261 30.12 36.68 -8.62
N ASP A 262 29.32 37.70 -8.34
CA ASP A 262 29.77 39.08 -8.30
C ASP A 262 29.80 39.53 -6.83
N MET A 263 30.95 39.95 -6.33
CA MET A 263 31.14 40.44 -4.97
C MET A 263 31.47 41.93 -5.01
N GLU A 264 30.67 42.72 -4.31
CA GLU A 264 30.90 44.15 -4.14
C GLU A 264 31.82 44.40 -2.93
N ARG A 265 32.96 45.06 -3.18
CA ARG A 265 33.86 45.54 -2.14
C ARG A 265 33.74 47.05 -2.02
N TYR A 266 33.41 47.51 -0.83
CA TYR A 266 33.34 48.93 -0.50
C TYR A 266 34.73 49.41 -0.07
N THR A 267 35.38 50.22 -0.92
CA THR A 267 36.59 50.96 -0.57
C THR A 267 36.24 52.44 -0.37
N ILE A 268 37.15 53.23 0.21
CA ILE A 268 36.86 54.64 0.53
C ILE A 268 36.61 55.40 -0.78
N GLY A 269 35.37 55.82 -1.00
CA GLY A 269 34.96 56.65 -2.14
C GLY A 269 34.64 55.89 -3.44
N GLN A 270 34.78 54.56 -3.49
CA GLN A 270 34.51 53.76 -4.69
C GLN A 270 34.00 52.34 -4.32
N THR A 271 33.08 51.81 -5.12
CA THR A 271 32.68 50.38 -5.04
C THR A 271 33.40 49.62 -6.15
N GLU A 272 34.12 48.57 -5.78
CA GLU A 272 34.79 47.66 -6.72
C GLU A 272 33.97 46.37 -6.83
N LEU A 273 33.65 45.98 -8.07
CA LEU A 273 32.89 44.77 -8.37
C LEU A 273 33.82 43.69 -8.89
N ASP A 274 34.13 42.71 -8.04
CA ASP A 274 34.97 41.57 -8.39
C ASP A 274 34.09 40.40 -8.82
N THR A 275 34.45 39.73 -9.92
CA THR A 275 33.68 38.59 -10.44
C THR A 275 34.49 37.31 -10.41
N PHE A 276 33.98 36.32 -9.68
CA PHE A 276 34.63 35.04 -9.46
C PHE A 276 33.96 33.94 -10.27
N GLN A 277 34.79 33.08 -10.86
CA GLN A 277 34.32 31.83 -11.46
C GLN A 277 34.29 30.75 -10.38
N CYS A 278 33.14 30.11 -10.21
CA CYS A 278 32.91 29.12 -9.17
C CYS A 278 32.49 27.77 -9.77
N VAL A 279 32.99 26.68 -9.17
CA VAL A 279 32.59 25.31 -9.48
C VAL A 279 31.60 24.83 -8.42
N LEU A 280 30.42 24.43 -8.86
CA LEU A 280 29.33 24.02 -7.99
C LEU A 280 29.25 22.49 -7.91
N MET A 281 30.03 21.91 -7.00
CA MET A 281 30.16 20.45 -6.84
C MET A 281 28.84 19.79 -6.45
N LEU A 282 28.03 20.45 -5.62
CA LEU A 282 26.71 19.96 -5.19
C LEU A 282 25.78 19.70 -6.37
N ASN A 283 25.92 20.48 -7.44
CA ASN A 283 24.96 20.40 -8.53
C ASN A 283 25.12 19.13 -9.36
N VAL A 284 26.34 18.58 -9.44
CA VAL A 284 26.59 17.28 -10.09
C VAL A 284 25.87 16.16 -9.33
N ILE A 285 25.86 16.23 -7.99
CA ILE A 285 25.15 15.27 -7.15
C ILE A 285 23.63 15.44 -7.31
N ASN A 286 23.15 16.68 -7.23
CA ASN A 286 21.73 17.00 -7.38
C ASN A 286 21.18 16.55 -8.74
N GLU A 287 21.93 16.76 -9.83
CA GLU A 287 21.60 16.28 -11.18
C GLU A 287 21.26 14.77 -11.15
N LYS A 288 22.09 13.96 -10.50
CA LYS A 288 21.87 12.50 -10.43
C LYS A 288 20.74 12.10 -9.50
N LEU A 289 20.61 12.75 -8.35
CA LEU A 289 19.54 12.47 -7.40
C LEU A 289 18.15 12.80 -7.98
N PHE A 290 17.99 13.97 -8.60
CA PHE A 290 16.72 14.36 -9.20
C PHE A 290 16.33 13.48 -10.39
N LEU A 291 17.31 13.06 -11.21
CA LEU A 291 17.07 12.09 -12.28
C LEU A 291 16.62 10.73 -11.72
N MET A 292 17.34 10.17 -10.74
CA MET A 292 16.96 8.91 -10.09
C MET A 292 15.56 8.98 -9.48
N LEU A 293 15.27 10.08 -8.78
CA LEU A 293 13.98 10.30 -8.14
C LEU A 293 12.83 10.41 -9.16
N TRP A 294 13.04 11.08 -10.29
CA TRP A 294 12.04 11.18 -11.34
C TRP A 294 11.65 9.80 -11.88
N TYR A 295 12.63 8.95 -12.21
CA TYR A 295 12.36 7.58 -12.68
C TYR A 295 11.67 6.74 -11.60
N TRP A 296 12.07 6.90 -10.33
CA TRP A 296 11.43 6.23 -9.21
C TRP A 296 9.95 6.62 -9.08
N ILE A 297 9.61 7.91 -9.12
CA ILE A 297 8.21 8.37 -9.02
C ILE A 297 7.39 7.91 -10.23
N VAL A 298 7.95 7.92 -11.44
CA VAL A 298 7.25 7.37 -12.62
C VAL A 298 6.95 5.88 -12.44
N PHE A 299 7.90 5.10 -11.91
CA PHE A 299 7.67 3.70 -11.55
C PHE A 299 6.56 3.55 -10.50
N LEU A 300 6.55 4.39 -9.46
CA LEU A 300 5.48 4.41 -8.45
C LEU A 300 4.12 4.66 -9.08
N ILE A 301 3.99 5.64 -9.99
CA ILE A 301 2.72 5.94 -10.68
C ILE A 301 2.19 4.70 -11.41
N VAL A 302 3.05 3.99 -12.14
CA VAL A 302 2.65 2.78 -12.88
C VAL A 302 2.14 1.70 -11.92
N VAL A 303 2.89 1.41 -10.85
CA VAL A 303 2.51 0.39 -9.86
C VAL A 303 1.25 0.80 -9.09
N ALA A 304 1.12 2.08 -8.73
CA ALA A 304 -0.05 2.64 -8.06
C ALA A 304 -1.29 2.56 -8.95
N LEU A 305 -1.16 2.82 -10.25
CA LEU A 305 -2.27 2.75 -11.20
C LEU A 305 -2.77 1.31 -11.35
N LEU A 306 -1.86 0.35 -11.51
CA LEU A 306 -2.20 -1.08 -11.56
C LEU A 306 -2.90 -1.53 -10.27
N ASN A 307 -2.39 -1.12 -9.11
CA ASN A 307 -2.99 -1.46 -7.82
C ASN A 307 -4.36 -0.79 -7.59
N PHE A 308 -4.53 0.44 -8.07
CA PHE A 308 -5.81 1.14 -8.03
C PHE A 308 -6.84 0.41 -8.88
N VAL A 309 -6.52 0.08 -10.14
CA VAL A 309 -7.41 -0.67 -11.03
C VAL A 309 -7.76 -2.04 -10.43
N TYR A 310 -6.77 -2.77 -9.91
CA TYR A 310 -6.99 -4.04 -9.22
C TYR A 310 -7.91 -3.91 -7.99
N THR A 311 -7.76 -2.84 -7.23
CA THR A 311 -8.59 -2.59 -6.03
C THR A 311 -10.01 -2.18 -6.40
N VAL A 312 -10.18 -1.32 -7.43
CA VAL A 312 -11.49 -0.96 -7.98
C VAL A 312 -12.21 -2.22 -8.48
N SER A 313 -11.55 -3.04 -9.30
CA SER A 313 -12.17 -4.22 -9.91
C SER A 313 -12.61 -5.24 -8.85
N HIS A 314 -11.86 -5.42 -7.76
CA HIS A 314 -12.21 -6.35 -6.69
C HIS A 314 -13.28 -5.82 -5.72
N LEU A 315 -13.31 -4.52 -5.41
CA LEU A 315 -14.16 -3.97 -4.34
C LEU A 315 -15.46 -3.34 -4.85
N VAL A 316 -15.45 -2.70 -6.01
CA VAL A 316 -16.65 -2.05 -6.57
C VAL A 316 -17.56 -3.09 -7.22
N GLN A 317 -16.97 -4.13 -7.79
CA GLN A 317 -17.68 -5.04 -8.66
C GLN A 317 -18.35 -6.20 -7.89
N PRO A 318 -19.69 -6.31 -7.88
CA PRO A 318 -20.40 -7.32 -7.09
C PRO A 318 -20.06 -8.75 -7.52
N TRP A 319 -19.90 -9.01 -8.82
CA TRP A 319 -19.58 -10.35 -9.32
C TRP A 319 -18.22 -10.87 -8.86
N CYS A 320 -17.20 -10.00 -8.76
CA CYS A 320 -15.88 -10.40 -8.26
C CYS A 320 -15.94 -10.72 -6.76
N ARG A 321 -16.70 -9.92 -5.99
CA ARG A 321 -16.90 -10.14 -4.55
C ARG A 321 -17.58 -11.48 -4.29
N GLU A 322 -18.62 -11.78 -5.05
CA GLU A 322 -19.33 -13.06 -4.96
C GLU A 322 -18.44 -14.24 -5.32
N ALA A 323 -17.66 -14.14 -6.39
CA ALA A 323 -16.74 -15.20 -6.81
C ALA A 323 -15.70 -15.54 -5.73
N ILE A 324 -15.14 -14.53 -5.04
CA ILE A 324 -14.15 -14.73 -3.97
C ILE A 324 -14.78 -15.43 -2.76
N ILE A 325 -15.96 -14.98 -2.33
CA ILE A 325 -16.64 -15.60 -1.18
C ILE A 325 -17.10 -17.01 -1.52
N ARG A 326 -17.59 -17.25 -2.74
CA ARG A 326 -17.89 -18.60 -3.25
C ARG A 326 -16.67 -19.51 -3.19
N PHE A 327 -15.50 -19.02 -3.61
CA PHE A 327 -14.24 -19.78 -3.52
C PHE A 327 -13.91 -20.22 -2.08
N TYR A 328 -14.14 -19.35 -1.09
CA TYR A 328 -13.93 -19.72 0.31
C TYR A 328 -14.98 -20.71 0.84
N VAL A 329 -16.24 -20.60 0.41
CA VAL A 329 -17.32 -21.44 0.93
C VAL A 329 -17.33 -22.84 0.27
N GLN A 330 -17.10 -22.94 -1.04
CA GLN A 330 -17.36 -24.17 -1.82
C GLN A 330 -16.29 -25.28 -1.68
N SER A 331 -15.12 -25.00 -1.13
CA SER A 331 -13.95 -25.87 -1.37
C SER A 331 -13.79 -27.09 -0.45
N ASN A 332 -14.83 -27.67 0.18
CA ASN A 332 -14.70 -28.99 0.86
C ASN A 332 -15.96 -29.74 1.35
N GLU A 333 -17.18 -29.46 0.90
CA GLU A 333 -18.32 -30.34 1.24
C GLU A 333 -18.55 -31.32 0.08
N LEU A 334 -17.96 -32.50 0.23
CA LEU A 334 -18.28 -33.70 -0.54
C LEU A 334 -19.77 -34.02 -0.35
N GLU A 335 -20.48 -34.04 -1.48
CA GLU A 335 -21.56 -34.96 -1.87
C GLU A 335 -22.97 -34.95 -1.24
N GLU A 336 -23.33 -34.16 -0.24
CA GLU A 336 -24.73 -34.15 0.24
C GLU A 336 -25.34 -32.75 0.30
N ASP A 337 -25.78 -32.25 -0.87
CA ASP A 337 -27.07 -31.55 -1.06
C ASP A 337 -27.03 -30.67 -2.33
N GLU A 338 -27.40 -31.27 -3.47
CA GLU A 338 -27.61 -30.57 -4.74
C GLU A 338 -28.70 -29.46 -4.61
N TYR A 339 -29.57 -29.57 -3.59
CA TYR A 339 -30.57 -28.56 -3.20
C TYR A 339 -29.99 -27.40 -2.37
N PHE A 340 -28.92 -27.64 -1.60
CA PHE A 340 -28.21 -26.60 -0.85
C PHE A 340 -27.46 -25.67 -1.80
N ALA A 341 -26.92 -26.18 -2.91
CA ALA A 341 -26.16 -25.41 -3.89
C ALA A 341 -27.00 -24.33 -4.62
N ALA A 342 -28.21 -24.65 -5.11
CA ALA A 342 -29.06 -23.69 -5.82
C ALA A 342 -29.75 -22.67 -4.89
N THR A 343 -30.04 -23.07 -3.64
CA THR A 343 -30.52 -22.16 -2.59
C THR A 343 -29.37 -21.34 -1.97
N SER A 344 -28.11 -21.77 -2.17
CA SER A 344 -26.94 -21.05 -1.64
C SER A 344 -26.71 -19.73 -2.36
N ASP A 345 -27.04 -19.58 -3.65
CA ASP A 345 -26.68 -18.36 -4.38
C ASP A 345 -27.40 -17.12 -3.85
N GLN A 346 -28.71 -17.21 -3.62
CA GLN A 346 -29.49 -16.14 -3.00
C GLN A 346 -29.02 -15.89 -1.56
N LYS A 347 -28.68 -16.95 -0.81
CA LYS A 347 -28.19 -16.85 0.58
C LYS A 347 -26.79 -16.23 0.67
N ILE A 348 -25.89 -16.56 -0.25
CA ILE A 348 -24.53 -16.01 -0.36
C ILE A 348 -24.63 -14.54 -0.73
N HIS A 349 -25.47 -14.18 -1.70
CA HIS A 349 -25.72 -12.79 -2.04
C HIS A 349 -26.25 -12.01 -0.83
N ASN A 350 -27.26 -12.53 -0.13
CA ASN A 350 -27.82 -11.91 1.08
C ASN A 350 -26.81 -11.83 2.23
N PHE A 351 -25.96 -12.85 2.41
CA PHE A 351 -24.88 -12.84 3.39
C PHE A 351 -23.86 -11.72 3.06
N ILE A 352 -23.46 -11.59 1.80
CA ILE A 352 -22.53 -10.54 1.36
C ILE A 352 -23.16 -9.16 1.49
N SER A 353 -24.42 -8.99 1.10
CA SER A 353 -25.08 -7.69 1.05
C SER A 353 -25.57 -7.17 2.40
N ASN A 354 -25.94 -8.07 3.32
CA ASN A 354 -26.59 -7.72 4.59
C ASN A 354 -25.67 -7.91 5.79
N VAL A 355 -24.81 -8.94 5.78
CA VAL A 355 -23.90 -9.22 6.92
C VAL A 355 -22.51 -8.67 6.65
N LEU A 356 -21.83 -9.18 5.61
CA LEU A 356 -20.42 -8.89 5.40
C LEU A 356 -20.19 -7.45 4.91
N GLY A 357 -21.02 -6.98 3.99
CA GLY A 357 -20.86 -5.67 3.35
C GLY A 357 -19.60 -5.58 2.48
N THR A 358 -19.25 -4.37 2.05
CA THR A 358 -17.99 -4.11 1.33
C THR A 358 -16.80 -4.13 2.29
N ASP A 359 -16.96 -3.57 3.49
CA ASP A 359 -15.91 -3.50 4.51
C ASP A 359 -15.47 -4.89 5.00
N GLY A 360 -16.39 -5.84 5.14
CA GLY A 360 -16.03 -7.21 5.51
C GLY A 360 -15.28 -7.95 4.40
N VAL A 361 -15.56 -7.65 3.12
CA VAL A 361 -14.79 -8.21 2.01
C VAL A 361 -13.38 -7.61 1.96
N LEU A 362 -13.23 -6.31 2.22
CA LEU A 362 -11.93 -5.66 2.35
C LEU A 362 -11.13 -6.26 3.53
N MET A 363 -11.77 -6.45 4.69
CA MET A 363 -11.17 -7.11 5.84
C MET A 363 -10.66 -8.52 5.48
N LEU A 364 -11.49 -9.35 4.83
CA LEU A 364 -11.09 -10.69 4.41
C LEU A 364 -9.94 -10.68 3.40
N ARG A 365 -9.84 -9.66 2.54
CA ARG A 365 -8.68 -9.46 1.67
C ARG A 365 -7.40 -9.22 2.47
N PHE A 366 -7.43 -8.36 3.49
CA PHE A 366 -6.26 -8.15 4.35
C PHE A 366 -5.88 -9.41 5.12
N VAL A 367 -6.87 -10.16 5.62
CA VAL A 367 -6.65 -11.46 6.27
C VAL A 367 -6.02 -12.45 5.29
N HIS A 368 -6.50 -12.56 4.06
CA HIS A 368 -5.89 -13.42 3.03
C HIS A 368 -4.42 -13.04 2.82
N SER A 369 -4.13 -11.75 2.61
CA SER A 369 -2.78 -11.28 2.30
C SER A 369 -1.76 -11.51 3.43
N HIS A 370 -2.20 -11.48 4.70
CA HIS A 370 -1.30 -11.58 5.85
C HIS A 370 -1.33 -12.94 6.56
N ALA A 371 -2.51 -13.51 6.77
CA ALA A 371 -2.72 -14.78 7.45
C ALA A 371 -2.84 -15.97 6.49
N GLY A 372 -3.01 -15.72 5.18
CA GLY A 372 -3.14 -16.72 4.14
C GLY A 372 -4.58 -17.14 3.83
N ALA A 373 -4.77 -17.76 2.67
CA ALA A 373 -6.09 -18.14 2.15
C ALA A 373 -6.86 -19.11 3.07
N ILE A 374 -6.17 -20.02 3.75
CA ILE A 374 -6.79 -21.02 4.63
C ILE A 374 -7.44 -20.36 5.85
N VAL A 375 -6.77 -19.39 6.48
CA VAL A 375 -7.33 -18.69 7.66
C VAL A 375 -8.51 -17.81 7.25
N ALA A 376 -8.40 -17.10 6.10
CA ALA A 376 -9.50 -16.32 5.55
C ALA A 376 -10.73 -17.21 5.27
N ARG A 377 -10.48 -18.42 4.74
CA ARG A 377 -11.51 -19.43 4.50
C ARG A 377 -12.20 -19.86 5.78
N ASP A 378 -11.44 -20.31 6.79
CA ASP A 378 -11.99 -20.80 8.06
C ASP A 378 -12.91 -19.74 8.71
N ILE A 379 -12.47 -18.48 8.72
CA ILE A 379 -13.27 -17.35 9.24
C ILE A 379 -14.56 -17.17 8.42
N THR A 380 -14.47 -17.19 7.09
CA THR A 380 -15.61 -17.00 6.19
C THR A 380 -16.65 -18.11 6.36
N VAL A 381 -16.21 -19.38 6.44
CA VAL A 381 -17.09 -20.54 6.63
C VAL A 381 -17.81 -20.47 7.97
N ARG A 382 -17.12 -20.12 9.07
CA ARG A 382 -17.78 -20.00 10.38
C ARG A 382 -18.76 -18.83 10.44
N LEU A 383 -18.44 -17.69 9.82
CA LEU A 383 -19.38 -16.57 9.67
C LEU A 383 -20.63 -16.98 8.87
N PHE A 384 -20.45 -17.73 7.78
CA PHE A 384 -21.57 -18.21 6.96
C PHE A 384 -22.44 -19.24 7.70
N ARG A 385 -21.83 -20.17 8.46
CA ARG A 385 -22.57 -21.11 9.31
C ARG A 385 -23.36 -20.38 10.40
N ALA A 386 -22.75 -19.42 11.07
CA ALA A 386 -23.44 -18.57 12.04
C ALA A 386 -24.65 -17.87 11.42
N TYR A 387 -24.50 -17.31 10.21
CA TYR A 387 -25.63 -16.70 9.48
C TYR A 387 -26.76 -17.70 9.17
N ASN A 388 -26.44 -18.93 8.75
CA ASN A 388 -27.45 -19.94 8.45
C ASN A 388 -28.19 -20.45 9.69
N CYS A 389 -27.53 -20.53 10.86
CA CYS A 389 -28.19 -20.90 12.12
C CYS A 389 -29.20 -19.83 12.58
N ILE A 390 -28.97 -18.56 12.22
CA ILE A 390 -29.81 -17.41 12.59
C ILE A 390 -31.07 -17.35 11.72
N TYR A 391 -30.96 -17.73 10.44
CA TYR A 391 -32.05 -17.68 9.46
C TYR A 391 -32.33 -19.07 8.85
N PRO A 392 -32.91 -20.01 9.61
CA PRO A 392 -33.32 -21.30 9.06
C PRO A 392 -34.42 -21.11 8.02
N VAL A 393 -34.28 -21.77 6.86
CA VAL A 393 -35.33 -21.80 5.83
C VAL A 393 -36.47 -22.67 6.36
N LEU A 394 -37.66 -22.10 6.54
CA LEU A 394 -38.87 -22.89 6.67
C LEU A 394 -39.14 -23.58 5.33
N PRO A 395 -39.39 -24.90 5.29
CA PRO A 395 -39.65 -25.59 4.04
C PRO A 395 -40.88 -25.00 3.37
N SER A 396 -40.72 -24.54 2.13
CA SER A 396 -41.84 -24.09 1.31
C SER A 396 -42.70 -25.30 0.93
N GLY A 397 -43.88 -25.37 1.51
CA GLY A 397 -45.06 -26.05 0.95
C GLY A 397 -44.84 -27.47 0.41
N GLY A 398 -44.70 -28.44 1.30
CA GLY A 398 -44.96 -29.85 1.00
C GLY A 398 -45.95 -30.39 2.03
N GLY A 399 -47.23 -30.50 1.64
CA GLY A 399 -48.26 -31.04 2.50
C GLY A 399 -47.99 -32.51 2.83
N VAL A 400 -47.51 -32.78 4.05
CA VAL A 400 -47.60 -34.10 4.66
C VAL A 400 -48.07 -33.89 6.10
N ASN A 401 -49.35 -34.20 6.33
CA ASN A 401 -49.89 -34.42 7.66
C ASN A 401 -49.07 -35.55 8.30
N ASN A 402 -48.46 -35.29 9.46
CA ASN A 402 -48.34 -36.27 10.54
C ASN A 402 -48.17 -35.54 11.87
N GLY A 403 -49.03 -35.89 12.81
CA GLY A 403 -49.36 -35.14 14.01
C GLY A 403 -48.21 -34.99 15.00
N TRP A 404 -48.03 -33.75 15.45
CA TRP A 404 -47.54 -33.46 16.80
C TRP A 404 -48.45 -32.42 17.44
N MET A 405 -48.90 -32.77 18.63
CA MET A 405 -49.91 -32.13 19.46
C MET A 405 -49.33 -30.87 20.14
N GLY A 406 -50.09 -29.77 20.10
CA GLY A 406 -50.16 -28.78 21.18
C GLY A 406 -49.14 -27.64 21.25
N MET A 407 -49.47 -26.47 20.68
CA MET A 407 -49.19 -25.15 21.26
C MET A 407 -50.29 -24.14 20.87
N PRO A 408 -50.63 -23.15 21.72
CA PRO A 408 -51.88 -22.40 21.62
C PRO A 408 -51.86 -21.35 20.49
N LYS A 409 -52.95 -21.35 19.72
CA LYS A 409 -53.36 -20.28 18.81
C LYS A 409 -53.85 -19.07 19.62
N ASN A 410 -53.05 -18.00 19.71
CA ASN A 410 -53.47 -16.59 19.60
C ASN A 410 -52.42 -15.63 20.13
N SER A 411 -51.72 -14.96 19.20
CA SER A 411 -51.34 -13.55 19.34
C SER A 411 -51.02 -13.05 17.94
N ARG A 412 -51.61 -11.89 17.60
CA ARG A 412 -51.50 -11.24 16.28
C ARG A 412 -50.04 -11.14 15.85
N MET A 413 -49.75 -11.64 14.65
CA MET A 413 -48.51 -11.37 13.93
C MET A 413 -48.41 -9.87 13.65
N ASP A 414 -47.75 -9.14 14.55
CA ASP A 414 -47.14 -7.86 14.20
C ASP A 414 -45.92 -8.15 13.31
N ARG A 415 -45.93 -7.54 12.13
CA ARG A 415 -44.82 -7.58 11.17
C ARG A 415 -43.64 -6.82 11.77
N ASN A 416 -42.65 -7.53 12.30
CA ASN A 416 -41.31 -6.97 12.54
C ASN A 416 -40.23 -8.05 12.32
N PRO A 417 -39.44 -7.98 11.23
CA PRO A 417 -38.48 -9.04 10.89
C PRO A 417 -37.12 -8.97 11.63
N PHE A 418 -36.98 -8.20 12.71
CA PHE A 418 -35.71 -8.02 13.41
C PHE A 418 -35.87 -8.06 14.93
N TYR A 419 -35.69 -9.25 15.52
CA TYR A 419 -35.55 -9.41 16.97
C TYR A 419 -34.59 -10.58 17.27
N TRP A 420 -33.30 -10.28 17.44
CA TRP A 420 -32.26 -11.28 17.77
C TRP A 420 -32.04 -11.48 19.29
N LYS A 421 -33.01 -11.10 20.14
CA LYS A 421 -32.74 -10.97 21.58
C LYS A 421 -32.73 -12.25 22.42
N ASN A 422 -32.95 -13.45 21.87
CA ASN A 422 -33.19 -14.65 22.70
C ASN A 422 -32.42 -15.93 22.33
N THR A 423 -31.18 -15.86 21.83
CA THR A 423 -30.28 -17.04 21.89
C THR A 423 -29.33 -16.92 23.09
N ARG A 424 -29.56 -17.76 24.11
CA ARG A 424 -28.66 -17.90 25.25
C ARG A 424 -27.27 -18.35 24.79
N PRO A 425 -26.18 -18.05 25.54
CA PRO A 425 -24.79 -18.35 25.16
C PRO A 425 -24.40 -19.85 25.06
N GLY A 426 -25.36 -20.77 25.12
CA GLY A 426 -25.13 -22.22 25.19
C GLY A 426 -25.49 -23.02 23.94
N ALA A 427 -26.08 -22.41 22.90
CA ALA A 427 -26.61 -23.16 21.74
C ALA A 427 -25.53 -23.75 20.81
N ILE A 428 -24.25 -23.42 21.00
CA ILE A 428 -23.11 -24.02 20.27
C ILE A 428 -22.63 -25.31 20.98
N ALA A 429 -22.94 -25.51 22.26
CA ALA A 429 -22.52 -26.68 23.04
C ALA A 429 -23.45 -27.91 22.86
N SER A 430 -24.46 -27.82 21.99
CA SER A 430 -25.48 -28.87 21.80
C SER A 430 -25.61 -29.35 20.36
N ALA A 431 -24.56 -29.20 19.55
CA ALA A 431 -24.40 -30.06 18.38
C ALA A 431 -23.98 -31.46 18.89
N PRO A 432 -24.64 -32.55 18.45
CA PRO A 432 -24.24 -33.89 18.89
C PRO A 432 -22.81 -34.16 18.42
N GLU A 433 -21.90 -34.40 19.36
CA GLU A 433 -20.60 -35.02 19.05
C GLU A 433 -20.87 -36.40 18.43
N PRO A 434 -20.18 -36.79 17.34
CA PRO A 434 -20.30 -38.13 16.81
C PRO A 434 -19.77 -39.11 17.86
N SER A 435 -20.68 -39.92 18.42
CA SER A 435 -20.38 -40.95 19.40
C SER A 435 -19.42 -41.97 18.79
N VAL A 436 -18.23 -42.06 19.37
CA VAL A 436 -17.30 -43.17 19.18
C VAL A 436 -17.82 -44.34 20.03
N ASP A 437 -18.65 -45.22 19.46
CA ASP A 437 -18.53 -46.65 19.76
C ASP A 437 -19.37 -47.56 18.85
N SER A 438 -18.73 -48.67 18.49
CA SER A 438 -19.28 -49.91 17.93
C SER A 438 -19.84 -49.89 16.49
N THR A 439 -19.00 -50.30 15.53
CA THR A 439 -19.31 -51.46 14.68
C THR A 439 -18.07 -51.90 13.89
N ASN A 440 -17.59 -53.10 14.21
CA ASN A 440 -16.64 -53.87 13.42
C ASN A 440 -17.12 -54.01 11.97
N VAL A 441 -16.47 -53.32 11.03
CA VAL A 441 -16.54 -53.69 9.61
C VAL A 441 -15.14 -53.63 9.01
N ARG A 442 -14.59 -54.82 8.76
CA ARG A 442 -13.35 -55.08 8.04
C ARG A 442 -13.35 -54.37 6.67
N PRO A 443 -12.25 -53.75 6.21
CA PRO A 443 -12.16 -53.27 4.84
C PRO A 443 -12.12 -54.45 3.87
N ARG A 444 -13.20 -54.63 3.08
CA ARG A 444 -13.22 -55.49 1.89
C ARG A 444 -12.48 -54.76 0.77
N PHE A 445 -11.27 -55.22 0.46
CA PHE A 445 -10.65 -54.92 -0.83
C PHE A 445 -11.46 -55.58 -1.98
N PRO A 446 -11.66 -54.90 -3.12
CA PRO A 446 -12.34 -55.48 -4.26
C PRO A 446 -11.45 -56.58 -4.89
N LYS A 447 -12.03 -57.78 -5.04
CA LYS A 447 -11.42 -58.88 -5.82
C LYS A 447 -11.46 -58.53 -7.32
N PRO A 448 -10.39 -58.80 -8.08
CA PRO A 448 -10.43 -58.67 -9.54
C PRO A 448 -11.19 -59.84 -10.17
N SER A 449 -11.93 -59.54 -11.23
CA SER A 449 -12.69 -60.45 -12.07
C SER A 449 -11.81 -61.50 -12.75
N THR A 450 -12.13 -62.77 -12.56
CA THR A 450 -11.60 -63.91 -13.30
C THR A 450 -12.15 -63.96 -14.72
N SER A 451 -11.28 -64.09 -15.72
CA SER A 451 -11.57 -64.84 -16.95
C SER A 451 -10.37 -65.73 -17.29
N ARG A 452 -10.68 -66.98 -17.64
CA ARG A 452 -9.84 -68.09 -18.16
C ARG A 452 -8.85 -67.60 -19.24
N SER A 453 -7.68 -68.21 -19.47
CA SER A 453 -7.38 -69.65 -19.69
C SER A 453 -5.86 -69.91 -19.80
N GLU A 454 -5.45 -71.17 -19.55
CA GLU A 454 -4.25 -71.86 -20.11
C GLU A 454 -2.85 -71.37 -19.69
N GLU A 455 -1.76 -72.13 -19.61
CA GLU A 455 -1.42 -73.54 -19.38
C GLU A 455 0.12 -73.54 -19.23
N TYR A 456 0.70 -74.48 -18.48
CA TYR A 456 2.13 -74.91 -18.49
C TYR A 456 3.28 -73.99 -18.00
N GLY A 457 4.14 -74.58 -17.15
CA GLY A 457 5.60 -74.42 -17.27
C GLY A 457 6.40 -73.97 -16.04
N ASN A 458 6.99 -74.95 -15.33
CA ASN A 458 8.12 -74.77 -14.41
C ASN A 458 9.29 -74.00 -15.04
N GLU A 459 9.94 -73.08 -14.32
CA GLU A 459 11.40 -73.18 -14.07
C GLU A 459 11.92 -72.19 -13.00
N LYS A 460 12.87 -72.68 -12.21
CA LYS A 460 13.67 -71.96 -11.21
C LYS A 460 14.76 -71.16 -11.91
N THR A 461 15.08 -69.94 -11.46
CA THR A 461 16.49 -69.47 -11.32
C THR A 461 16.61 -68.13 -10.59
N ASN A 462 17.72 -68.04 -9.85
CA ASN A 462 18.21 -67.00 -8.93
C ASN A 462 18.54 -65.62 -9.58
N PRO A 463 18.77 -64.58 -8.75
CA PRO A 463 18.99 -63.20 -9.18
C PRO A 463 20.45 -62.92 -9.58
N PRO A 464 20.74 -61.79 -10.24
CA PRO A 464 21.73 -60.89 -9.64
C PRO A 464 21.58 -59.38 -9.93
N LYS A 465 21.98 -58.61 -8.91
CA LYS A 465 22.94 -57.49 -8.89
C LYS A 465 22.70 -56.21 -9.72
N ILE A 466 22.52 -55.16 -8.91
CA ILE A 466 23.08 -53.80 -9.01
C ILE A 466 24.47 -53.75 -9.68
N VAL A 467 24.63 -52.85 -10.68
CA VAL A 467 25.72 -51.88 -11.01
C VAL A 467 25.15 -51.07 -12.20
N ALA A 468 25.15 -49.73 -12.33
CA ALA A 468 25.94 -48.63 -11.80
C ALA A 468 25.04 -47.42 -11.49
#